data_AF-A0A410RQN1-F1
#
_entry.id   AF-A0A410RQN1-F1
#
_cell.length_a   1.000
_cell.length_b   1.000
_cell.length_c   1.000
_cell.angle_alpha   90.00
_cell.angle_beta   90.00
_cell.angle_gamma   90.00
#
_symmetry.space_group_name_H-M   'P 1'
#
loop_
_entity.id
_entity.type
_entity.pdbx_description
1 polymer ?
#
loop_
_entity_poly.entity_id
_entity_poly.type
_entity_poly.pdbx_seq_one_letter_code
_entity_poly.pdbx_strand_id
1 'polypeptide(L)'
;MRASRDVEAGTSPLTPEWRRWLVENLVRGASPKELVASLEKAGVPAEQARRAVEVEQQEPFVAGALRAVGMQRKLEGLLDVYAELFQQTEGPPRVDRHDALTPAAFFERYYFDNLPVVLRAEWSASLAPEAWSPGSVAALLGEREARHACCVPLFEDSRLEPLARGLTPLRGFTAEDARACEPRLWWEPAGAEVPLRAARRNVLLAQVHGERRLQLVPAFELRRVTGSGDAPLRLDVTLSPGEWLLLPVGWWYGFSAPEGGVAVSFEAFALPEPNVTWDADAEPQPSPLPPRD
;
A
#
# COMPACT_ATOMS: atom_id res chain seq x y z
N MET A 1 -8.98 -61.22 32.51
CA MET A 1 -9.65 -59.91 32.51
C MET A 1 -8.62 -58.85 32.18
N ARG A 2 -8.66 -58.32 30.95
CA ARG A 2 -7.85 -57.16 30.53
C ARG A 2 -8.53 -55.91 31.09
N ALA A 3 -7.80 -55.09 31.83
CA ALA A 3 -8.26 -53.78 32.27
C ALA A 3 -8.36 -52.85 31.05
N SER A 4 -9.54 -52.25 30.86
CA SER A 4 -9.78 -51.20 29.88
C SER A 4 -8.80 -50.06 30.10
N ARG A 5 -8.02 -49.74 29.07
CA ARG A 5 -7.43 -48.42 28.89
C ARG A 5 -8.57 -47.52 28.41
N ASP A 6 -9.19 -46.80 29.34
CA ASP A 6 -9.91 -45.58 28.98
C ASP A 6 -8.85 -44.54 28.59
N VAL A 7 -8.67 -44.40 27.30
CA VAL A 7 -7.94 -43.29 26.71
C VAL A 7 -8.85 -42.07 26.89
N GLU A 8 -8.57 -41.25 27.91
CA GLU A 8 -9.10 -39.88 27.96
C GLU A 8 -8.63 -39.13 26.71
N ALA A 9 -9.48 -39.14 25.69
CA ALA A 9 -9.38 -38.25 24.55
C ALA A 9 -9.92 -36.89 24.99
N GLY A 10 -9.08 -35.85 24.97
CA GLY A 10 -9.60 -34.48 24.80
C GLY A 10 -9.00 -33.35 25.63
N THR A 11 -8.08 -33.59 26.57
CA THR A 11 -7.46 -32.51 27.36
C THR A 11 -5.97 -32.40 27.08
N SER A 12 -5.55 -31.22 26.61
CA SER A 12 -4.14 -30.88 26.42
C SER A 12 -3.35 -31.18 27.69
N PRO A 13 -2.17 -31.84 27.61
CA PRO A 13 -1.40 -32.20 28.79
C PRO A 13 -0.63 -31.00 29.38
N LEU A 14 -0.87 -29.79 28.85
CA LEU A 14 -0.27 -28.53 29.28
C LEU A 14 -1.24 -27.76 30.20
N THR A 15 -0.68 -26.89 31.05
CA THR A 15 -1.50 -25.91 31.79
C THR A 15 -2.20 -24.97 30.81
N PRO A 16 -3.32 -24.31 31.20
CA PRO A 16 -4.03 -23.38 30.32
C PRO A 16 -3.16 -22.26 29.75
N GLU A 17 -2.17 -21.78 30.52
CA GLU A 17 -1.22 -20.75 30.08
C GLU A 17 -0.28 -21.27 28.99
N TRP A 18 0.33 -22.43 29.19
CA TRP A 18 1.21 -23.06 28.20
C TRP A 18 0.44 -23.50 26.95
N ARG A 19 -0.81 -23.92 27.11
CA ARG A 19 -1.70 -24.22 25.99
C ARG A 19 -2.00 -22.97 25.16
N ARG A 20 -2.35 -21.85 25.81
CA ARG A 20 -2.56 -20.57 25.13
C ARG A 20 -1.29 -20.13 24.39
N TRP A 21 -0.15 -20.16 25.06
CA TRP A 21 1.14 -19.84 24.45
C TRP A 21 1.43 -20.74 23.22
N LEU A 22 1.15 -22.04 23.31
CA LEU A 22 1.37 -22.98 22.22
C LEU A 22 0.49 -22.65 21.01
N VAL A 23 -0.82 -22.45 21.23
CA VAL A 23 -1.77 -22.10 20.15
C VAL A 23 -1.40 -20.76 19.51
N GLU A 24 -1.08 -19.73 20.31
CA GLU A 24 -0.65 -18.44 19.79
C GLU A 24 0.59 -18.58 18.88
N ASN A 25 1.58 -19.37 19.28
CA ASN A 25 2.81 -19.51 18.50
C ASN A 25 2.65 -20.44 17.28
N LEU A 26 1.77 -21.44 17.35
CA LEU A 26 1.33 -22.20 16.17
C LEU A 26 0.70 -21.27 15.12
N VAL A 27 -0.21 -20.39 15.57
CA VAL A 27 -0.85 -19.38 14.71
C VAL A 27 0.17 -18.35 14.20
N ARG A 28 1.14 -17.91 15.00
CA ARG A 28 2.24 -17.04 14.53
C ARG A 28 3.21 -17.73 13.56
N GLY A 29 3.32 -19.06 13.63
CA GLY A 29 4.06 -19.85 12.64
C GLY A 29 5.35 -20.46 13.06
N ALA A 30 5.58 -20.51 14.37
CA ALA A 30 6.63 -21.34 14.91
C ALA A 30 6.45 -22.79 14.42
N SER A 31 7.54 -23.41 13.98
CA SER A 31 7.48 -24.80 13.55
C SER A 31 7.17 -25.71 14.75
N PRO A 32 6.48 -26.85 14.54
CA PRO A 32 6.25 -27.83 15.60
C PRO A 32 7.53 -28.24 16.33
N LYS A 33 8.66 -28.29 15.62
CA LYS A 33 9.98 -28.62 16.18
C LYS A 33 10.49 -27.57 17.17
N GLU A 34 10.36 -26.28 16.84
CA GLU A 34 10.78 -25.18 17.72
C GLU A 34 9.90 -25.08 18.97
N LEU A 35 8.60 -25.32 18.81
CA LEU A 35 7.64 -25.33 19.90
C LEU A 35 7.94 -26.46 20.89
N VAL A 36 8.19 -27.68 20.40
CA VAL A 36 8.61 -28.81 21.22
C VAL A 36 9.90 -28.51 21.97
N ALA A 37 10.93 -27.98 21.28
CA ALA A 37 12.19 -27.62 21.92
C ALA A 37 12.03 -26.53 23.00
N SER A 38 11.08 -25.61 22.82
CA SER A 38 10.78 -24.54 23.80
C SER A 38 10.05 -25.09 25.02
N LEU A 39 9.10 -26.00 24.84
CA LEU A 39 8.40 -26.71 25.91
C LEU A 39 9.37 -27.60 26.70
N GLU A 40 10.30 -28.29 26.03
CA GLU A 40 11.36 -29.08 26.67
C GLU A 40 12.27 -28.22 27.57
N LYS A 41 12.69 -27.04 27.09
CA LYS A 41 13.46 -26.08 27.90
C LYS A 41 12.69 -25.58 29.12
N ALA A 42 11.36 -25.51 29.04
CA ALA A 42 10.49 -25.15 30.15
C ALA A 42 10.22 -26.33 31.12
N GLY A 43 10.84 -27.49 30.90
CA GLY A 43 10.72 -28.67 31.76
C GLY A 43 9.58 -29.64 31.39
N VAL A 44 8.93 -29.45 30.24
CA VAL A 44 7.93 -30.40 29.74
C VAL A 44 8.65 -31.60 29.10
N PRO A 45 8.35 -32.85 29.49
CA PRO A 45 8.93 -34.03 28.85
C PRO A 45 8.69 -34.05 27.33
N ALA A 46 9.70 -34.46 26.56
CA ALA A 46 9.68 -34.47 25.10
C ALA A 46 8.43 -35.11 24.47
N GLU A 47 8.04 -36.29 24.96
CA GLU A 47 6.84 -37.00 24.50
C GLU A 47 5.55 -36.23 24.80
N GLN A 48 5.47 -35.61 25.97
CA GLN A 48 4.32 -34.80 26.38
C GLN A 48 4.23 -33.53 25.54
N ALA A 49 5.35 -32.88 25.24
CA ALA A 49 5.43 -31.72 24.37
C ALA A 49 4.95 -32.07 22.94
N ARG A 50 5.47 -33.14 22.34
CA ARG A 50 5.06 -33.60 20.99
C ARG A 50 3.57 -33.89 20.93
N ARG A 51 3.05 -34.62 21.91
CA ARG A 51 1.62 -34.94 21.99
C ARG A 51 0.76 -33.69 22.15
N ALA A 52 1.18 -32.71 22.96
CA ALA A 52 0.46 -31.44 23.10
C ALA A 52 0.37 -30.70 21.75
N VAL A 53 1.50 -30.58 21.04
CA VAL A 53 1.57 -29.92 19.73
C VAL A 53 0.71 -30.64 18.68
N GLU A 54 0.66 -31.97 18.70
CA GLU A 54 -0.19 -32.76 17.81
C GLU A 54 -1.68 -32.58 18.10
N VAL A 55 -2.08 -32.67 19.38
CA VAL A 55 -3.48 -32.51 19.81
C VAL A 55 -4.02 -31.12 19.46
N GLU A 56 -3.27 -30.05 19.74
CA GLU A 56 -3.75 -28.70 19.41
C GLU A 56 -3.87 -28.49 17.90
N GLN A 57 -2.98 -29.04 17.08
CA GLN A 57 -3.08 -28.91 15.62
C GLN A 57 -4.29 -29.65 15.02
N GLN A 58 -4.76 -30.72 15.68
CA GLN A 58 -5.95 -31.47 15.25
C GLN A 58 -7.25 -30.85 15.74
N GLU A 59 -7.20 -29.87 16.66
CA GLU A 59 -8.38 -29.15 17.14
C GLU A 59 -9.01 -28.37 15.96
N PRO A 60 -10.32 -28.53 15.67
CA PRO A 60 -10.94 -27.96 14.47
C PRO A 60 -10.75 -26.44 14.26
N PHE A 61 -10.86 -25.63 15.31
CA PHE A 61 -10.67 -24.17 15.23
C PHE A 61 -9.19 -23.83 15.00
N VAL A 62 -8.26 -24.52 15.65
CA VAL A 62 -6.82 -24.33 15.43
C VAL A 62 -6.43 -24.78 14.03
N ALA A 63 -6.90 -25.93 13.57
CA ALA A 63 -6.67 -26.42 12.21
C ALA A 63 -7.21 -25.44 11.15
N GLY A 64 -8.39 -24.86 11.41
CA GLY A 64 -8.96 -23.79 10.58
C GLY A 64 -8.06 -22.55 10.53
N ALA A 65 -7.63 -22.06 11.70
CA ALA A 65 -6.74 -20.91 11.81
C ALA A 65 -5.38 -21.16 11.13
N LEU A 66 -4.79 -22.34 11.31
CA LEU A 66 -3.52 -22.72 10.70
C LEU A 66 -3.60 -22.77 9.17
N ARG A 67 -4.73 -23.21 8.59
CA ARG A 67 -4.93 -23.15 7.13
C ARG A 67 -5.01 -21.71 6.63
N ALA A 68 -5.76 -20.86 7.33
CA ALA A 68 -5.89 -19.44 6.98
C ALA A 68 -4.54 -18.71 7.05
N VAL A 69 -3.80 -18.88 8.16
CA VAL A 69 -2.46 -18.27 8.29
C VAL A 69 -1.46 -18.90 7.32
N GLY A 70 -1.59 -20.20 7.02
CA GLY A 70 -0.77 -20.86 6.02
C GLY A 70 -0.87 -20.21 4.64
N MET A 71 -2.07 -19.77 4.22
CA MET A 71 -2.24 -18.99 2.99
C MET A 71 -1.61 -17.60 3.12
N GLN A 72 -1.85 -16.90 4.23
CA GLN A 72 -1.24 -15.58 4.49
C GLN A 72 0.28 -15.63 4.36
N ARG A 73 0.94 -16.63 4.96
CA ARG A 73 2.41 -16.79 4.86
C ARG A 73 2.89 -17.08 3.44
N LYS A 74 2.10 -17.78 2.63
CA LYS A 74 2.44 -17.99 1.21
C LYS A 74 2.37 -16.68 0.44
N LEU A 75 1.36 -15.86 0.70
CA LEU A 75 1.25 -14.52 0.12
C LEU A 75 2.42 -13.65 0.56
N GLU A 76 2.73 -13.60 1.86
CA GLU A 76 3.88 -12.88 2.40
C GLU A 76 5.21 -13.35 1.77
N GLY A 77 5.43 -14.65 1.68
CA GLY A 77 6.62 -15.21 1.04
C GLY A 77 6.71 -14.89 -0.45
N LEU A 78 5.58 -14.84 -1.17
CA LEU A 78 5.56 -14.41 -2.57
C LEU A 78 5.93 -12.93 -2.71
N LEU A 79 5.46 -12.08 -1.81
CA LEU A 79 5.83 -10.66 -1.78
C LEU A 79 7.34 -10.49 -1.50
N ASP A 80 7.91 -11.27 -0.59
CA ASP A 80 9.36 -11.27 -0.33
C ASP A 80 10.14 -11.71 -1.58
N VAL A 81 9.66 -12.72 -2.33
CA VAL A 81 10.26 -13.12 -3.62
C VAL A 81 10.23 -11.98 -4.64
N TYR A 82 9.13 -11.24 -4.74
CA TYR A 82 9.08 -10.07 -5.63
C TYR A 82 10.04 -8.95 -5.20
N ALA A 83 10.19 -8.71 -3.91
CA ALA A 83 11.17 -7.77 -3.39
C ALA A 83 12.61 -8.19 -3.75
N GLU A 84 12.94 -9.47 -3.58
CA GLU A 84 14.26 -10.01 -3.94
C GLU A 84 14.54 -9.93 -5.43
N LEU A 85 13.56 -10.27 -6.28
CA LEU A 85 13.70 -10.18 -7.74
C LEU A 85 13.85 -8.73 -8.20
N PHE A 86 13.08 -7.81 -7.63
CA PHE A 86 13.16 -6.40 -7.97
C PHE A 86 14.53 -5.80 -7.60
N GLN A 87 15.17 -6.26 -6.53
CA GLN A 87 16.52 -5.81 -6.15
C GLN A 87 17.63 -6.38 -7.05
N GLN A 88 17.35 -7.41 -7.86
CA GLN A 88 18.32 -7.97 -8.82
C GLN A 88 18.41 -7.18 -10.13
N THR A 89 17.63 -6.10 -10.30
CA THR A 89 17.72 -5.22 -11.48
C THR A 89 19.11 -4.63 -11.63
N GLU A 90 19.52 -4.34 -12.87
CA GLU A 90 20.82 -3.72 -13.13
C GLU A 90 20.90 -2.30 -12.54
N GLY A 91 21.73 -2.17 -11.50
CA GLY A 91 21.94 -0.93 -10.77
C GLY A 91 20.88 -0.67 -9.69
N PRO A 92 21.05 0.42 -8.91
CA PRO A 92 20.10 0.76 -7.86
C PRO A 92 18.69 0.98 -8.44
N PRO A 93 17.66 0.35 -7.84
CA PRO A 93 16.28 0.61 -8.23
C PRO A 93 15.95 2.10 -8.19
N ARG A 94 15.27 2.59 -9.22
CA ARG A 94 14.93 4.00 -9.39
C ARG A 94 13.66 4.15 -10.20
N VAL A 95 13.00 5.29 -10.07
CA VAL A 95 11.85 5.64 -10.90
C VAL A 95 12.35 6.21 -12.23
N ASP A 96 11.89 5.62 -13.33
CA ASP A 96 12.21 6.09 -14.67
C ASP A 96 11.69 7.51 -14.90
N ARG A 97 12.43 8.29 -15.69
CA ARG A 97 12.08 9.66 -16.06
C ARG A 97 12.13 9.82 -17.57
N HIS A 98 11.11 10.44 -18.15
CA HIS A 98 11.01 10.66 -19.59
C HIS A 98 10.62 12.10 -19.93
N ASP A 99 11.36 12.74 -20.83
CA ASP A 99 10.98 14.06 -21.36
C ASP A 99 9.89 13.96 -22.45
N ALA A 100 9.74 12.79 -23.09
CA ALA A 100 8.78 12.57 -24.16
C ALA A 100 8.27 11.11 -24.16
N LEU A 101 7.47 10.75 -23.15
CA LEU A 101 6.79 9.46 -23.10
C LEU A 101 5.52 9.50 -23.95
N THR A 102 5.29 8.48 -24.78
CA THR A 102 4.04 8.38 -25.54
C THR A 102 2.93 7.75 -24.69
N PRO A 103 1.64 8.05 -24.93
CA PRO A 103 0.53 7.39 -24.24
C PRO A 103 0.57 5.87 -24.30
N ALA A 104 0.86 5.29 -25.48
CA ALA A 104 0.93 3.83 -25.64
C ALA A 104 2.03 3.23 -24.74
N ALA A 105 3.24 3.81 -24.75
CA ALA A 105 4.34 3.34 -23.91
C ALA A 105 4.07 3.54 -22.41
N PHE A 106 3.37 4.63 -22.03
CA PHE A 106 2.95 4.86 -20.67
C PHE A 106 2.05 3.74 -20.16
N PHE A 107 1.03 3.36 -20.94
CA PHE A 107 0.12 2.30 -20.54
C PHE A 107 0.80 0.93 -20.53
N GLU A 108 1.48 0.57 -21.62
CA GLU A 108 2.08 -0.75 -21.82
C GLU A 108 3.22 -1.06 -20.85
N ARG A 109 4.04 -0.06 -20.47
CA ARG A 109 5.27 -0.30 -19.71
C ARG A 109 5.20 0.12 -18.25
N TYR A 110 4.22 0.94 -17.88
CA TYR A 110 4.16 1.53 -16.54
C TYR A 110 2.80 1.35 -15.89
N TYR A 111 1.71 1.78 -16.54
CA TYR A 111 0.38 1.68 -15.94
C TYR A 111 -0.04 0.22 -15.71
N PHE A 112 0.04 -0.63 -16.73
CA PHE A 112 -0.39 -2.03 -16.61
C PHE A 112 0.55 -2.89 -15.76
N ASP A 113 1.84 -2.57 -15.79
CA ASP A 113 2.86 -3.23 -14.96
C ASP A 113 2.92 -2.67 -13.53
N ASN A 114 2.05 -1.70 -13.19
CA ASN A 114 1.97 -1.07 -11.87
C ASN A 114 3.31 -0.47 -11.42
N LEU A 115 4.03 0.19 -12.32
CA LEU A 115 5.31 0.83 -12.06
C LEU A 115 5.18 2.37 -12.06
N PRO A 116 5.81 3.07 -11.12
CA PRO A 116 5.85 4.52 -11.13
C PRO A 116 6.71 5.01 -12.28
N VAL A 117 6.35 6.16 -12.83
CA VAL A 117 7.14 6.85 -13.85
C VAL A 117 6.97 8.35 -13.70
N VAL A 118 8.07 9.08 -13.88
CA VAL A 118 8.03 10.53 -14.02
C VAL A 118 8.08 10.90 -15.49
N LEU A 119 7.21 11.81 -15.91
CA LEU A 119 7.24 12.40 -17.24
C LEU A 119 7.20 13.91 -17.17
N ARG A 120 7.86 14.56 -18.11
CA ARG A 120 7.76 16.00 -18.33
C ARG A 120 6.76 16.29 -19.44
N ALA A 121 5.92 17.29 -19.24
CA ALA A 121 5.01 17.76 -20.25
C ALA A 121 4.88 19.28 -20.20
N GLU A 122 4.72 19.92 -21.36
CA GLU A 122 4.40 21.35 -21.47
C GLU A 122 2.93 21.62 -21.12
N TRP A 123 2.53 21.24 -19.91
CA TRP A 123 1.16 21.36 -19.44
C TRP A 123 0.96 22.54 -18.50
N SER A 124 1.96 22.86 -17.68
CA SER A 124 1.89 23.96 -16.71
C SER A 124 1.64 25.32 -17.38
N ALA A 125 2.02 25.47 -18.66
CA ALA A 125 1.73 26.66 -19.46
C ALA A 125 0.23 26.89 -19.72
N SER A 126 -0.61 25.85 -19.60
CA SER A 126 -2.08 25.97 -19.73
C SER A 126 -2.76 26.53 -18.48
N LEU A 127 -2.07 26.51 -17.33
CA LEU A 127 -2.62 26.98 -16.07
C LEU A 127 -2.49 28.50 -15.94
N ALA A 128 -3.50 29.14 -15.36
CA ALA A 128 -3.44 30.56 -15.03
C ALA A 128 -2.43 30.80 -13.89
N PRO A 129 -1.26 31.43 -14.13
CA PRO A 129 -0.18 31.48 -13.14
C PRO A 129 -0.56 32.21 -11.85
N GLU A 130 -1.38 33.25 -11.96
CA GLU A 130 -1.86 34.06 -10.83
C GLU A 130 -2.81 33.26 -9.93
N ALA A 131 -3.71 32.49 -10.53
CA ALA A 131 -4.68 31.67 -9.81
C ALA A 131 -3.99 30.51 -9.07
N TRP A 132 -3.03 29.86 -9.73
CA TRP A 132 -2.32 28.70 -9.19
C TRP A 132 -1.17 29.05 -8.23
N SER A 133 -0.86 30.33 -8.03
CA SER A 133 0.18 30.75 -7.09
C SER A 133 -0.10 30.24 -5.66
N PRO A 134 0.93 29.88 -4.88
CA PRO A 134 0.72 29.37 -3.52
C PRO A 134 -0.12 30.31 -2.63
N GLY A 135 0.08 31.64 -2.77
CA GLY A 135 -0.69 32.63 -2.03
C GLY A 135 -2.18 32.66 -2.42
N SER A 136 -2.49 32.60 -3.72
CA SER A 136 -3.87 32.52 -4.19
C SER A 136 -4.54 31.22 -3.75
N VAL A 137 -3.86 30.09 -3.89
CA VAL A 137 -4.39 28.78 -3.49
C VAL A 137 -4.67 28.74 -1.98
N ALA A 138 -3.74 29.22 -1.15
CA ALA A 138 -3.95 29.32 0.29
C ALA A 138 -5.15 30.22 0.65
N ALA A 139 -5.33 31.33 -0.05
CA ALA A 139 -6.46 32.23 0.15
C ALA A 139 -7.81 31.57 -0.23
N LEU A 140 -7.86 30.79 -1.31
CA LEU A 140 -9.06 30.06 -1.72
C LEU A 140 -9.43 28.94 -0.73
N LEU A 141 -8.42 28.20 -0.23
CA LEU A 141 -8.61 27.16 0.80
C LEU A 141 -9.10 27.74 2.12
N GLY A 142 -8.63 28.93 2.47
CA GLY A 142 -8.89 29.60 3.74
C GLY A 142 -7.88 29.21 4.83
N GLU A 143 -7.83 30.01 5.89
CA GLU A 143 -6.78 29.91 6.92
C GLU A 143 -6.71 28.55 7.62
N ARG A 144 -7.83 27.85 7.78
CA ARG A 144 -7.88 26.61 8.55
C ARG A 144 -7.29 25.45 7.75
N GLU A 145 -7.74 25.28 6.52
CA GLU A 145 -7.28 24.25 5.59
C GLU A 145 -5.84 24.50 5.16
N ALA A 146 -5.45 25.76 4.91
CA ALA A 146 -4.11 26.08 4.44
C ALA A 146 -2.99 25.85 5.47
N ARG A 147 -3.32 25.67 6.76
CA ARG A 147 -2.34 25.36 7.83
C ARG A 147 -1.76 23.96 7.75
N HIS A 148 -2.39 23.06 7.02
CA HIS A 148 -2.01 21.65 6.96
C HIS A 148 -1.94 21.16 5.52
N ALA A 149 -1.13 20.12 5.32
CA ALA A 149 -1.16 19.30 4.12
C ALA A 149 -2.59 18.82 3.83
N CYS A 150 -3.14 19.09 2.65
CA CYS A 150 -4.47 18.63 2.30
C CYS A 150 -4.62 18.26 0.82
N CYS A 151 -5.53 17.31 0.56
CA CYS A 151 -5.89 16.87 -0.78
C CYS A 151 -7.41 16.93 -0.94
N VAL A 152 -7.90 17.91 -1.71
CA VAL A 152 -9.33 18.25 -1.80
C VAL A 152 -9.83 18.17 -3.25
N PRO A 153 -11.07 17.71 -3.51
CA PRO A 153 -11.62 17.69 -4.86
C PRO A 153 -11.79 19.10 -5.41
N LEU A 154 -11.33 19.36 -6.64
CA LEU A 154 -11.40 20.70 -7.25
C LEU A 154 -12.83 21.11 -7.64
N PHE A 155 -13.65 20.16 -8.08
CA PHE A 155 -15.00 20.44 -8.62
C PHE A 155 -16.13 20.37 -7.58
N GLU A 156 -15.82 20.02 -6.33
CA GLU A 156 -16.81 19.92 -5.24
C GLU A 156 -16.85 21.19 -4.37
N ASP A 157 -15.81 22.02 -4.41
CA ASP A 157 -15.72 23.26 -3.66
C ASP A 157 -15.79 24.46 -4.61
N SER A 158 -16.86 25.25 -4.52
CA SER A 158 -17.04 26.45 -5.34
C SER A 158 -15.95 27.50 -5.15
N ARG A 159 -15.25 27.51 -4.01
CA ARG A 159 -14.09 28.41 -3.79
C ARG A 159 -12.94 28.08 -4.74
N LEU A 160 -12.83 26.83 -5.20
CA LEU A 160 -11.77 26.35 -6.08
C LEU A 160 -12.13 26.46 -7.57
N GLU A 161 -13.32 26.98 -7.91
CA GLU A 161 -13.74 27.23 -9.30
C GLU A 161 -12.70 27.99 -10.14
N PRO A 162 -11.98 29.01 -9.62
CA PRO A 162 -10.93 29.69 -10.39
C PRO A 162 -9.78 28.77 -10.83
N LEU A 163 -9.47 27.71 -10.08
CA LEU A 163 -8.45 26.72 -10.41
C LEU A 163 -8.98 25.68 -11.39
N ALA A 164 -10.23 25.26 -11.21
CA ALA A 164 -10.90 24.31 -12.10
C ALA A 164 -11.12 24.91 -13.51
N ARG A 165 -11.33 26.23 -13.59
CA ARG A 165 -11.48 26.94 -14.85
C ARG A 165 -10.18 26.94 -15.64
N GLY A 166 -10.19 26.30 -16.81
CA GLY A 166 -9.02 26.19 -17.68
C GLY A 166 -8.09 25.02 -17.33
N LEU A 167 -8.42 24.21 -16.33
CA LEU A 167 -7.74 22.95 -16.08
C LEU A 167 -7.92 22.03 -17.29
N THR A 168 -6.82 21.62 -17.91
CA THR A 168 -6.84 20.66 -19.02
C THR A 168 -6.30 19.31 -18.59
N PRO A 169 -6.90 18.19 -19.02
CA PRO A 169 -6.33 16.87 -18.81
C PRO A 169 -5.07 16.67 -19.68
N LEU A 170 -4.18 15.77 -19.26
CA LEU A 170 -3.03 15.38 -20.07
C LEU A 170 -3.49 14.42 -21.18
N ARG A 171 -3.68 14.97 -22.39
CA ARG A 171 -4.27 14.26 -23.53
C ARG A 171 -3.61 12.91 -23.80
N GLY A 172 -4.43 11.87 -23.92
CA GLY A 172 -3.99 10.51 -24.19
C GLY A 172 -3.55 9.73 -22.94
N PHE A 173 -3.30 10.39 -21.81
CA PHE A 173 -2.96 9.73 -20.54
C PHE A 173 -4.17 9.69 -19.60
N THR A 174 -4.85 10.82 -19.45
CA THR A 174 -6.05 10.97 -18.62
C THR A 174 -7.31 10.98 -19.49
N ALA A 175 -8.48 10.78 -18.87
CA ALA A 175 -9.76 10.92 -19.57
C ALA A 175 -9.89 12.32 -20.24
N GLU A 176 -10.66 12.41 -21.32
CA GLU A 176 -10.76 13.64 -22.12
C GLU A 176 -11.43 14.80 -21.39
N ASP A 177 -12.41 14.50 -20.54
CA ASP A 177 -13.12 15.49 -19.74
C ASP A 177 -12.40 15.73 -18.40
N ALA A 178 -12.08 17.00 -18.11
CA ALA A 178 -11.35 17.37 -16.91
C ALA A 178 -12.12 17.01 -15.63
N ARG A 179 -13.45 17.08 -15.63
CA ARG A 179 -14.27 16.75 -14.46
C ARG A 179 -14.36 15.24 -14.24
N ALA A 180 -14.45 14.47 -15.32
CA ALA A 180 -14.41 13.00 -15.29
C ALA A 180 -13.08 12.46 -14.75
N CYS A 181 -12.00 13.23 -14.83
CA CYS A 181 -10.73 12.88 -14.22
C CYS A 181 -10.70 13.01 -12.69
N GLU A 182 -11.80 13.44 -12.06
CA GLU A 182 -11.92 13.66 -10.62
C GLU A 182 -10.74 14.42 -10.01
N PRO A 183 -10.35 15.59 -10.56
CA PRO A 183 -9.09 16.17 -10.22
C PRO A 183 -9.10 16.72 -8.79
N ARG A 184 -7.99 16.52 -8.09
CA ARG A 184 -7.85 16.92 -6.68
C ARG A 184 -6.67 17.86 -6.54
N LEU A 185 -6.87 18.96 -5.82
CA LEU A 185 -5.84 19.89 -5.44
C LEU A 185 -5.05 19.31 -4.27
N TRP A 186 -3.72 19.36 -4.38
CA TRP A 186 -2.78 19.02 -3.32
C TRP A 186 -2.10 20.30 -2.86
N TRP A 187 -2.33 20.66 -1.59
CA TRP A 187 -1.76 21.84 -0.95
C TRP A 187 -0.86 21.43 0.20
N GLU A 188 0.34 22.01 0.21
CA GLU A 188 1.34 21.77 1.23
C GLU A 188 1.92 23.09 1.75
N PRO A 189 1.76 23.45 3.04
CA PRO A 189 2.48 24.58 3.61
C PRO A 189 3.98 24.29 3.67
N ALA A 190 4.79 25.34 3.82
CA ALA A 190 6.24 25.18 3.99
C ALA A 190 6.59 24.32 5.21
N GLY A 191 7.48 23.35 5.01
CA GLY A 191 7.85 22.37 6.02
C GLY A 191 6.83 21.24 6.21
N ALA A 192 5.85 21.10 5.32
CA ALA A 192 4.90 19.99 5.40
C ALA A 192 5.61 18.64 5.23
N GLU A 193 5.22 17.69 6.07
CA GLU A 193 5.61 16.28 5.99
C GLU A 193 4.34 15.43 6.03
N VAL A 194 4.22 14.53 5.06
CA VAL A 194 3.13 13.56 4.99
C VAL A 194 3.73 12.17 5.19
N PRO A 195 3.29 11.44 6.23
CA PRO A 195 3.81 10.12 6.53
C PRO A 195 3.46 9.12 5.42
N LEU A 196 4.23 8.05 5.36
CA LEU A 196 4.05 6.96 4.41
C LEU A 196 2.63 6.37 4.54
N ARG A 197 1.91 6.30 3.42
CA ARG A 197 0.54 5.75 3.32
C ARG A 197 0.32 5.05 1.99
N ALA A 198 -0.63 4.13 1.96
CA ALA A 198 -1.04 3.43 0.74
C ALA A 198 -1.74 4.36 -0.26
N ALA A 199 -1.35 4.27 -1.54
CA ALA A 199 -2.11 4.77 -2.68
C ALA A 199 -3.30 3.85 -2.93
N ARG A 200 -4.52 4.37 -2.76
CA ARG A 200 -5.76 3.58 -2.91
C ARG A 200 -6.25 3.50 -4.36
N ARG A 201 -5.64 4.26 -5.27
CA ARG A 201 -5.99 4.35 -6.71
C ARG A 201 -4.73 4.67 -7.49
N ASN A 202 -4.74 4.46 -8.82
CA ASN A 202 -3.71 5.05 -9.65
C ASN A 202 -3.95 6.55 -9.72
N VAL A 203 -2.89 7.32 -9.53
CA VAL A 203 -2.94 8.78 -9.53
C VAL A 203 -1.90 9.31 -10.51
N LEU A 204 -2.31 10.20 -11.41
CA LEU A 204 -1.37 10.99 -12.20
C LEU A 204 -1.24 12.37 -11.56
N LEU A 205 -0.13 12.59 -10.84
CA LEU A 205 0.14 13.79 -10.04
C LEU A 205 1.01 14.79 -10.82
N ALA A 206 0.51 15.99 -11.08
CA ALA A 206 1.24 17.08 -11.70
C ALA A 206 1.74 18.09 -10.66
N GLN A 207 3.04 18.33 -10.60
CA GLN A 207 3.59 19.39 -9.75
C GLN A 207 3.42 20.76 -10.42
N VAL A 208 2.83 21.71 -9.71
CA VAL A 208 2.58 23.07 -10.22
C VAL A 208 3.55 24.08 -9.61
N HIS A 209 3.72 24.06 -8.29
CA HIS A 209 4.64 24.95 -7.56
C HIS A 209 5.41 24.21 -6.47
N GLY A 210 6.63 24.66 -6.21
CA GLY A 210 7.51 24.08 -5.19
C GLY A 210 8.07 22.71 -5.60
N GLU A 211 9.08 22.28 -4.86
CA GLU A 211 9.66 20.95 -4.98
C GLU A 211 9.00 20.00 -3.99
N ARG A 212 8.57 18.83 -4.47
CA ARG A 212 8.09 17.74 -3.61
C ARG A 212 9.09 16.60 -3.61
N ARG A 213 9.53 16.18 -2.41
CA ARG A 213 10.42 15.04 -2.22
C ARG A 213 9.60 13.85 -1.77
N LEU A 214 9.35 12.92 -2.68
CA LEU A 214 8.55 11.72 -2.43
C LEU A 214 9.44 10.54 -2.07
N GLN A 215 8.97 9.77 -1.11
CA GLN A 215 9.41 8.40 -0.84
C GLN A 215 8.36 7.47 -1.40
N LEU A 216 8.73 6.59 -2.33
CA LEU A 216 7.86 5.57 -2.89
C LEU A 216 8.34 4.19 -2.44
N VAL A 217 7.40 3.34 -2.07
CA VAL A 217 7.67 1.98 -1.61
C VAL A 217 6.76 1.04 -2.41
N PRO A 218 7.32 0.03 -3.11
CA PRO A 218 6.54 -0.89 -3.93
C PRO A 218 5.45 -1.63 -3.15
N ALA A 219 4.37 -2.02 -3.82
CA ALA A 219 3.25 -2.71 -3.18
C ALA A 219 3.66 -4.04 -2.50
N PHE A 220 4.66 -4.74 -3.05
CA PHE A 220 5.17 -5.98 -2.47
C PHE A 220 5.95 -5.78 -1.15
N GLU A 221 6.27 -4.54 -0.77
CA GLU A 221 6.87 -4.24 0.53
C GLU A 221 5.83 -4.15 1.66
N LEU A 222 4.56 -4.44 1.39
CA LEU A 222 3.43 -4.37 2.33
C LEU A 222 3.80 -4.93 3.72
N ARG A 223 4.37 -6.14 3.75
CA ARG A 223 4.79 -6.82 5.00
C ARG A 223 5.78 -5.99 5.82
N ARG A 224 6.76 -5.36 5.17
CA ARG A 224 7.82 -4.57 5.83
C ARG A 224 7.33 -3.19 6.24
N VAL A 225 6.38 -2.62 5.51
CA VAL A 225 5.76 -1.34 5.86
C VAL A 225 4.82 -1.46 7.07
N THR A 226 4.03 -2.54 7.15
CA THR A 226 3.05 -2.73 8.23
C THR A 226 3.60 -3.50 9.42
N GLY A 227 4.70 -4.24 9.23
CA GLY A 227 5.31 -5.08 10.25
C GLY A 227 6.42 -4.38 11.04
N SER A 228 6.82 -5.00 12.15
CA SER A 228 8.03 -4.65 12.89
C SER A 228 9.17 -5.57 12.44
N GLY A 229 9.93 -5.15 11.43
CA GLY A 229 11.00 -5.95 10.85
C GLY A 229 12.02 -5.11 10.08
N ASP A 230 12.59 -5.70 9.04
CA ASP A 230 13.52 -5.04 8.13
C ASP A 230 12.92 -3.78 7.50
N ALA A 231 13.77 -2.80 7.22
CA ALA A 231 13.35 -1.61 6.50
C ALA A 231 12.85 -1.99 5.09
N PRO A 232 11.72 -1.43 4.62
CA PRO A 232 11.24 -1.66 3.27
C PRO A 232 12.17 -1.02 2.24
N LEU A 233 12.20 -1.60 1.03
CA LEU A 233 12.81 -0.94 -0.12
C LEU A 233 12.11 0.42 -0.37
N ARG A 234 12.91 1.47 -0.52
CA ARG A 234 12.44 2.85 -0.74
C ARG A 234 13.10 3.44 -1.98
N LEU A 235 12.29 4.10 -2.80
CA LEU A 235 12.72 4.88 -3.96
C LEU A 235 12.46 6.36 -3.67
N ASP A 236 13.50 7.17 -3.69
CA ASP A 236 13.36 8.62 -3.54
C ASP A 236 13.15 9.28 -4.91
N VAL A 237 12.13 10.15 -4.99
CA VAL A 237 11.78 10.89 -6.20
C VAL A 237 11.56 12.35 -5.85
N THR A 238 12.34 13.23 -6.46
CA THR A 238 12.05 14.66 -6.46
C THR A 238 11.16 15.00 -7.66
N LEU A 239 10.05 15.68 -7.39
CA LEU A 239 9.11 16.18 -8.39
C LEU A 239 9.16 17.71 -8.42
N SER A 240 9.59 18.25 -9.55
CA SER A 240 9.71 19.69 -9.81
C SER A 240 8.51 20.21 -10.62
N PRO A 241 8.22 21.52 -10.60
CA PRO A 241 7.14 22.11 -11.39
C PRO A 241 7.18 21.70 -12.87
N GLY A 242 6.03 21.30 -13.41
CA GLY A 242 5.88 20.80 -14.80
C GLY A 242 6.16 19.31 -14.97
N GLU A 243 6.62 18.63 -13.93
CA GLU A 243 6.76 17.18 -13.92
C GLU A 243 5.51 16.49 -13.39
N TRP A 244 5.28 15.30 -13.91
CA TRP A 244 4.16 14.44 -13.60
C TRP A 244 4.67 13.11 -13.07
N LEU A 245 4.01 12.56 -12.07
CA LEU A 245 4.28 11.24 -11.53
C LEU A 245 3.05 10.36 -11.67
N LEU A 246 3.19 9.19 -12.30
CA LEU A 246 2.26 8.10 -12.05
C LEU A 246 2.60 7.50 -10.68
N LEU A 247 1.69 7.66 -9.74
CA LEU A 247 1.68 6.94 -8.47
C LEU A 247 0.71 5.75 -8.62
N PRO A 248 1.22 4.52 -8.74
CA PRO A 248 0.35 3.37 -9.00
C PRO A 248 -0.45 2.97 -7.75
N VAL A 249 -1.62 2.38 -7.96
CA VAL A 249 -2.44 1.80 -6.88
C VAL A 249 -1.64 0.71 -6.14
N GLY A 250 -1.80 0.63 -4.82
CA GLY A 250 -1.13 -0.35 -3.96
C GLY A 250 0.28 0.04 -3.51
N TRP A 251 0.94 0.96 -4.21
CA TRP A 251 2.21 1.53 -3.75
C TRP A 251 2.00 2.35 -2.49
N TRP A 252 3.03 2.42 -1.65
CA TRP A 252 3.05 3.37 -0.55
C TRP A 252 3.83 4.60 -0.95
N TYR A 253 3.36 5.76 -0.48
CA TYR A 253 4.02 7.03 -0.70
C TYR A 253 3.99 7.88 0.57
N GLY A 254 5.08 8.57 0.83
CA GLY A 254 5.19 9.66 1.79
C GLY A 254 5.93 10.79 1.11
N PHE A 255 5.83 12.02 1.63
CA PHE A 255 6.59 13.11 1.04
C PHE A 255 6.85 14.25 2.02
N SER A 256 7.83 15.08 1.67
CA SER A 256 8.05 16.37 2.30
C SER A 256 8.07 17.49 1.26
N ALA A 257 7.64 18.67 1.69
CA ALA A 257 7.64 19.90 0.91
C ALA A 257 8.32 21.02 1.73
N PRO A 258 9.67 21.09 1.71
CA PRO A 258 10.41 22.04 2.56
C PRO A 258 10.00 23.50 2.34
N GLU A 259 9.75 23.88 1.10
CA GLU A 259 9.32 25.24 0.70
C GLU A 259 7.81 25.36 0.51
N GLY A 260 7.06 24.27 0.78
CA GLY A 260 5.65 24.15 0.45
C GLY A 260 5.44 23.84 -1.03
N GLY A 261 4.19 23.65 -1.43
CA GLY A 261 3.91 23.32 -2.81
C GLY A 261 2.44 23.22 -3.16
N VAL A 262 2.20 23.29 -4.46
CA VAL A 262 0.89 23.10 -5.08
C VAL A 262 1.03 22.04 -6.16
N ALA A 263 0.12 21.07 -6.17
CA ALA A 263 0.00 20.09 -7.22
C ALA A 263 -1.47 19.77 -7.51
N VAL A 264 -1.73 19.09 -8.61
CA VAL A 264 -3.04 18.55 -8.92
C VAL A 264 -2.90 17.09 -9.35
N SER A 265 -3.81 16.25 -8.90
CA SER A 265 -3.91 14.87 -9.34
C SER A 265 -5.10 14.65 -10.26
N PHE A 266 -4.99 13.63 -11.10
CA PHE A 266 -6.06 13.10 -11.92
C PHE A 266 -6.19 11.59 -11.66
N GLU A 267 -7.43 11.10 -11.54
CA GLU A 267 -7.74 9.74 -11.10
C GLU A 267 -8.57 8.96 -12.13
N ALA A 268 -8.80 9.50 -13.33
CA ALA A 268 -9.33 8.75 -14.47
C ALA A 268 -8.37 8.82 -15.66
N PHE A 269 -8.19 7.67 -16.31
CA PHE A 269 -7.22 7.45 -17.37
C PHE A 269 -7.90 7.31 -18.72
N ALA A 270 -7.15 7.49 -19.81
CA ALA A 270 -7.64 7.33 -21.18
C ALA A 270 -7.84 5.83 -21.56
N LEU A 271 -8.59 5.11 -20.73
CA LEU A 271 -8.93 3.70 -20.88
C LEU A 271 -10.45 3.52 -20.86
N PRO A 272 -10.98 2.47 -21.51
CA PRO A 272 -12.41 2.18 -21.45
C PRO A 272 -12.83 1.66 -20.06
N GLU A 273 -11.94 0.99 -19.34
CA GLU A 273 -12.18 0.51 -17.98
C GLU A 273 -12.01 1.63 -16.93
N PRO A 274 -12.80 1.60 -15.84
CA PRO A 274 -12.61 2.52 -14.73
C PRO A 274 -11.26 2.26 -14.02
N ASN A 275 -10.75 3.31 -13.37
CA ASN A 275 -9.51 3.21 -12.62
C ASN A 275 -9.59 2.15 -11.50
N VAL A 276 -8.56 1.33 -11.39
CA VAL A 276 -8.46 0.29 -10.37
C VAL A 276 -8.32 0.91 -8.98
N THR A 277 -9.10 0.40 -8.04
CA THR A 277 -9.11 0.84 -6.65
C THR A 277 -8.69 -0.27 -5.71
N TRP A 278 -7.92 0.06 -4.69
CA TRP A 278 -7.64 -0.83 -3.57
C TRP A 278 -8.44 -0.39 -2.34
N ASP A 279 -9.45 -1.17 -1.99
CA ASP A 279 -10.20 -0.99 -0.75
C ASP A 279 -9.62 -1.89 0.34
N ALA A 280 -8.60 -1.40 1.05
CA ALA A 280 -7.97 -2.12 2.16
C ALA A 280 -8.87 -2.23 3.41
N ASP A 281 -9.96 -1.47 3.46
CA ASP A 281 -10.91 -1.45 4.58
C ASP A 281 -12.16 -2.32 4.29
N ALA A 282 -12.25 -2.91 3.09
CA ALA A 282 -13.27 -3.89 2.78
C ALA A 282 -13.14 -5.08 3.75
N GLU A 283 -14.23 -5.40 4.46
CA GLU A 283 -14.26 -6.57 5.33
C GLU A 283 -13.80 -7.80 4.51
N PRO A 284 -12.88 -8.62 5.04
CA PRO A 284 -12.44 -9.81 4.32
C PRO A 284 -13.67 -10.64 3.97
N GLN A 285 -13.94 -10.77 2.66
CA GLN A 285 -15.06 -11.58 2.22
C GLN A 285 -14.85 -13.00 2.77
N PRO A 286 -15.89 -13.61 3.36
CA PRO A 286 -15.77 -14.95 3.89
C PRO A 286 -15.24 -15.85 2.79
N SER A 287 -14.17 -16.60 3.09
CA SER A 287 -13.62 -17.55 2.13
C SER A 287 -14.77 -18.45 1.64
N PRO A 288 -14.90 -18.69 0.32
CA PRO A 288 -15.95 -19.55 -0.19
C PRO A 288 -15.88 -20.90 0.53
N LEU A 289 -17.03 -21.40 0.96
CA LEU A 289 -17.11 -22.71 1.59
C LEU A 289 -16.48 -23.75 0.66
N PRO A 290 -15.65 -24.68 1.16
CA PRO A 290 -15.12 -25.74 0.32
C PRO A 290 -16.27 -26.49 -0.37
N PRO A 291 -16.08 -26.94 -1.63
CA PRO A 291 -17.11 -27.71 -2.32
C PRO A 291 -17.55 -28.87 -1.43
N ARG A 292 -18.87 -29.01 -1.26
CA ARG A 292 -19.45 -30.21 -0.69
C ARG A 292 -19.47 -31.25 -1.80
N ASP A 293 -18.68 -32.31 -1.65
CA ASP A 293 -18.79 -33.52 -2.48
C ASP A 293 -20.19 -34.13 -2.37
#